data_AF-A0A822BVX9-F1
#
_entry.id   AF-A0A822BVX9-F1
#
_cell.length_a   1.000
_cell.length_b   1.000
_cell.length_c   1.000
_cell.angle_alpha   90.00
_cell.angle_beta   90.00
_cell.angle_gamma   90.00
#
_symmetry.space_group_name_H-M   'P 1'
#
loop_
_entity.id
_entity.type
_entity.pdbx_description
1 polymer ?
#
loop_
_entity_poly.entity_id
_entity_poly.type
_entity_poly.pdbx_seq_one_letter_code
_entity_poly.pdbx_strand_id
1 'polypeptide(L)' 'MFESGYDNDGIHVYYRRERINLMTAISFEDLGFGYARDPFHVCFAGHIINGAHPDSFQVLAGAYAKDIFHVYYQG' A
#
# COMPACT_ATOMS: atom_id res chain seq x y z
N MET A 1 17.61 -3.16 -7.99
CA MET A 1 16.19 -3.24 -7.57
C MET A 1 16.08 -2.30 -6.38
N PHE A 2 15.39 -1.16 -6.52
CA PHE A 2 15.22 -0.26 -5.39
C PHE A 2 14.31 -0.97 -4.37
N GLU A 3 14.76 -1.15 -3.14
CA GLU A 3 13.93 -1.64 -2.05
C GLU A 3 12.71 -0.71 -1.92
N SER A 4 11.50 -1.28 -1.90
CA SER A 4 10.25 -0.50 -1.89
C SER A 4 10.03 0.30 -0.60
N GLY A 5 10.91 0.12 0.39
CA GLY A 5 10.82 0.74 1.70
C GLY A 5 9.87 0.02 2.65
N TYR A 6 9.10 -0.97 2.17
CA TYR A 6 8.22 -1.78 3.02
C TYR A 6 8.95 -3.00 3.60
N ASP A 7 8.60 -3.33 4.83
CA ASP A 7 9.07 -4.51 5.55
C ASP A 7 7.94 -5.04 6.45
N ASN A 8 8.01 -6.31 6.87
CA ASN A 8 7.03 -6.88 7.80
C ASN A 8 7.64 -7.96 8.71
N ASP A 9 7.10 -8.09 9.92
CA ASP A 9 7.50 -9.09 10.90
C ASP A 9 6.55 -10.31 10.95
N GLY A 10 5.68 -10.46 9.94
CA GLY A 10 4.62 -11.46 9.89
C GLY A 10 3.33 -11.08 10.64
N ILE A 11 3.31 -9.97 11.37
CA ILE A 11 2.11 -9.45 12.06
C ILE A 11 1.85 -7.99 11.67
N HIS A 12 2.90 -7.18 11.69
CA HIS A 12 2.92 -5.75 11.46
C HIS A 12 3.64 -5.41 10.16
N VAL A 13 3.15 -4.37 9.51
CA VAL A 13 3.80 -3.78 8.33
C VAL A 13 4.51 -2.50 8.74
N TYR A 14 5.67 -2.29 8.14
CA TYR A 14 6.51 -1.13 8.33
C TYR A 14 6.81 -0.47 6.99
N TYR A 15 6.94 0.86 7.00
CA TYR A 15 7.54 1.62 5.93
C TYR A 15 8.72 2.42 6.48
N ARG A 16 9.92 2.23 5.92
CA ARG A 16 11.15 2.89 6.38
C ARG A 16 11.39 2.75 7.89
N ARG A 17 11.10 1.56 8.44
CA ARG A 17 11.20 1.21 9.87
C ARG A 17 10.14 1.84 10.79
N GLU A 18 9.18 2.56 10.24
CA GLU A 18 8.02 3.06 10.98
C GLU A 18 6.83 2.13 10.80
N ARG A 19 6.18 1.75 11.89
CA ARG A 19 5.02 0.84 11.86
C ARG A 19 3.79 1.55 11.27
N ILE A 20 3.11 0.89 10.36
CA ILE A 20 1.82 1.31 9.82
C ILE A 20 0.72 0.69 10.67
N ASN A 21 0.20 1.44 11.64
CA ASN A 21 -0.65 0.88 12.71
C ASN A 21 -1.94 0.19 12.24
N LEU A 22 -2.53 0.65 11.14
CA LEU A 22 -3.80 0.12 10.63
C LEU A 22 -3.62 -1.08 9.70
N MET A 23 -2.39 -1.34 9.26
CA MET A 23 -2.11 -2.37 8.26
C MET A 23 -1.65 -3.67 8.90
N THR A 24 -2.15 -4.79 8.40
CA THR A 24 -1.72 -6.13 8.81
C THR A 24 -0.73 -6.72 7.81
N ALA A 25 0.27 -7.45 8.31
CA ALA A 25 1.17 -8.23 7.46
C ALA A 25 0.46 -9.46 6.86
N ILE A 26 -0.70 -9.84 7.39
CA ILE A 26 -1.48 -10.97 6.91
C ILE A 26 -1.97 -10.65 5.49
N SER A 27 -1.40 -11.34 4.51
CA SER A 27 -1.67 -11.11 3.08
C SER A 27 -1.32 -9.70 2.61
N PHE A 28 -0.37 -9.04 3.28
CA PHE A 28 0.21 -7.80 2.81
C PHE A 28 0.89 -7.99 1.46
N GLU A 29 0.68 -7.05 0.56
CA GLU A 29 1.27 -7.03 -0.76
C GLU A 29 1.88 -5.65 -1.04
N ASP A 30 3.19 -5.64 -1.29
CA ASP A 30 3.85 -4.49 -1.89
C ASP A 30 3.55 -4.47 -3.39
N LEU A 31 2.77 -3.48 -3.82
CA LEU A 31 2.29 -3.34 -5.18
C LEU A 31 3.30 -2.57 -6.06
N GLY A 32 4.39 -2.09 -5.48
CA GLY A 32 5.39 -1.27 -6.16
C GLY A 32 4.97 0.19 -6.33
N PHE A 33 5.90 0.99 -6.87
CA PHE A 33 5.73 2.45 -7.03
C PHE A 33 5.34 3.20 -5.74
N GLY A 34 5.62 2.61 -4.56
CA GLY A 34 5.26 3.17 -3.25
C GLY A 34 3.90 2.74 -2.73
N TYR A 35 3.07 2.06 -3.52
CA TYR A 35 1.79 1.53 -3.06
C TYR A 35 1.94 0.16 -2.43
N ALA A 36 1.13 -0.10 -1.41
CA ALA A 36 0.96 -1.42 -0.86
C ALA A 36 -0.47 -1.59 -0.35
N ARG A 37 -0.90 -2.84 -0.13
CA ARG A 37 -2.23 -3.14 0.39
C ARG A 37 -2.21 -4.30 1.36
N ASP A 38 -3.23 -4.35 2.19
CA ASP A 38 -3.68 -5.54 2.90
C ASP A 38 -5.16 -5.80 2.52
N PRO A 39 -5.84 -6.81 3.08
CA PRO A 39 -7.25 -7.09 2.77
C PRO A 39 -8.24 -5.96 3.12
N PHE A 40 -7.84 -4.95 3.89
CA PHE A 40 -8.71 -3.91 4.44
C PHE A 40 -8.32 -2.49 4.03
N HIS A 41 -7.06 -2.26 3.65
CA HIS A 41 -6.49 -0.95 3.44
C HIS A 41 -5.55 -0.94 2.24
N VAL A 42 -5.45 0.25 1.63
CA VAL A 42 -4.39 0.58 0.69
C VAL A 42 -3.58 1.72 1.29
N CYS A 43 -2.26 1.70 1.09
CA CYS A 43 -1.38 2.77 1.52
C CYS A 43 -0.41 3.19 0.41
N PHE A 44 0.06 4.43 0.52
CA PHE A 44 1.16 4.96 -0.28
C PHE A 44 2.26 5.46 0.65
N ALA A 45 3.49 4.97 0.47
CA ALA A 45 4.65 5.29 1.29
C ALA A 45 4.36 5.27 2.81
N GLY A 46 3.63 4.26 3.29
CA GLY A 46 3.26 4.11 4.70
C GLY A 46 2.02 4.89 5.15
N HIS A 47 1.40 5.69 4.28
CA HIS A 47 0.20 6.46 4.60
C HIS A 47 -1.06 5.80 4.05
N ILE A 48 -2.03 5.53 4.92
CA ILE A 48 -3.32 4.93 4.52
C ILE A 48 -4.08 5.90 3.61
N ILE A 49 -4.57 5.40 2.48
CA ILE A 49 -5.43 6.11 1.54
C ILE A 49 -6.89 5.86 1.96
N ASN A 50 -7.50 6.83 2.62
CA ASN A 50 -8.87 6.68 3.11
C ASN A 50 -9.87 6.56 1.95
N GLY A 51 -10.75 5.56 2.02
CA GLY A 51 -11.78 5.32 1.01
C GLY A 51 -11.31 4.57 -0.24
N ALA A 52 -10.02 4.23 -0.33
CA ALA A 52 -9.53 3.33 -1.37
C ALA A 52 -10.10 1.92 -1.18
N HIS A 53 -10.43 1.26 -2.28
CA HIS A 53 -11.00 -0.09 -2.27
C HIS A 53 -9.94 -1.17 -2.58
N PRO A 54 -9.42 -1.91 -1.57
CA PRO A 54 -8.28 -2.82 -1.75
C PRO A 54 -8.49 -3.90 -2.82
N ASP A 55 -9.70 -4.47 -2.86
CA ASP A 55 -10.04 -5.55 -3.80
C ASP A 55 -9.98 -5.14 -5.28
N SER A 56 -10.21 -3.86 -5.58
CA SER A 56 -10.18 -3.33 -6.96
C SER A 56 -8.96 -2.47 -7.25
N PHE A 57 -8.07 -2.32 -6.27
CA PHE A 57 -6.93 -1.42 -6.37
C PHE A 57 -5.89 -1.97 -7.35
N GLN A 58 -5.52 -1.15 -8.33
CA GLN A 58 -4.56 -1.48 -9.37
C GLN A 58 -3.53 -0.37 -9.51
N VAL A 59 -2.26 -0.72 -9.30
CA VAL A 59 -1.14 0.19 -9.57
C VAL A 59 -0.86 0.25 -11.06
N LEU A 60 -0.69 1.47 -11.55
CA LEU A 60 -0.30 1.81 -12.92
C LEU A 60 1.17 2.29 -12.91
N ALA A 61 1.70 2.62 -14.09
CA ALA A 61 3.05 3.15 -14.18
C ALA A 61 3.15 4.58 -13.60
N GLY A 62 4.34 4.95 -13.11
CA GLY A 62 4.64 6.33 -12.73
C GLY A 62 3.91 6.81 -11.48
N ALA A 63 3.67 5.92 -10.51
CA ALA A 63 2.96 6.22 -9.25
C ALA A 63 1.48 6.61 -9.41
N TYR A 64 0.88 6.33 -10.57
CA TYR A 64 -0.56 6.31 -10.72
C TYR A 64 -1.13 5.00 -10.20
N ALA A 65 -2.36 5.05 -9.69
CA ALA A 65 -3.15 3.87 -9.37
C ALA A 65 -4.63 4.18 -9.57
N LYS A 66 -5.48 3.16 -9.55
CA LYS A 66 -6.93 3.34 -9.57
C LYS A 66 -7.62 2.27 -8.74
N ASP A 67 -8.83 2.55 -8.33
CA ASP A 67 -9.78 1.55 -7.88
C ASP A 67 -11.08 1.66 -8.71
N ILE A 68 -12.17 1.03 -8.25
CA ILE A 68 -13.46 1.05 -8.93
C ILE A 68 -14.11 2.46 -8.97
N PHE A 69 -13.72 3.39 -8.10
CA PHE A 69 -14.34 4.70 -7.94
C PHE A 69 -13.41 5.87 -8.29
N HIS A 70 -12.10 5.72 -8.09
CA HIS A 70 -11.13 6.81 -8.11
C HIS A 70 -9.84 6.47 -8.86
N VAL A 71 -9.11 7.52 -9.24
CA VAL A 71 -7.73 7.46 -9.73
C VAL A 71 -6.87 8.24 -8.75
N TYR A 72 -5.70 7.70 -8.44
CA TYR A 72 -4.75 8.17 -7.44
C TYR A 72 -3.43 8.53 -8.09
N TYR A 73 -2.72 9.50 -7.51
CA TYR A 73 -1.37 9.86 -7.92
C TYR A 73 -0.55 10.17 -6.67
N GLN A 74 0.38 9.26 -6.35
CA GLN A 74 1.15 9.28 -5.11
C GLN A 74 0.29 9.29 -3.84
N GLY A 75 -0.79 8.47 -3.86
CA GLY A 75 -1.83 8.45 -2.84
C GLY A 75 -3.08 9.24 -3.26
#